data_AF-A0AAU9QD71-F1
#
_entry.id   AF-A0AAU9QD71-F1
#
_cell.length_a   1.000
_cell.length_b   1.000
_cell.length_c   1.000
_cell.angle_alpha   90.00
_cell.angle_beta   90.00
_cell.angle_gamma   90.00
#
_symmetry.space_group_name_H-M   'P 1'
#
loop_
_entity.id
_entity.type
_entity.pdbx_description
1 polymer ?
#
loop_
_entity_poly.entity_id
_entity_poly.type
_entity_poly.pdbx_seq_one_letter_code
_entity_poly.pdbx_strand_id
1 'polypeptide(L)'
;MSQLINSVERRAINSLPNYIRQIRFPYFKKLKKDSTINFDFPFTVLVGPNGSGKSSTLQALYGCPAGYNVAHYWFSTAIDPITESGGEAYRYIYKYKPAKFPHEVEISQTRVRRAADPDYWESNRPRKSDGMAPMPAYAEKHAHLRSKTRWKKMEKMLFTLISGQN
;
A
#
# COMPACT_ATOMS: atom_id res chain seq x y z
N MET A 1 -25.64 -14.14 -11.13
CA MET A 1 -24.47 -14.39 -10.26
C MET A 1 -23.35 -15.12 -11.00
N SER A 2 -23.63 -16.25 -11.68
CA SER A 2 -22.63 -17.06 -12.40
C SER A 2 -21.84 -16.30 -13.49
N GLN A 3 -22.50 -15.45 -14.28
CA GLN A 3 -21.84 -14.69 -15.35
C GLN A 3 -20.80 -13.67 -14.84
N LEU A 4 -21.04 -13.06 -13.66
CA LEU A 4 -20.11 -12.12 -13.04
C LEU A 4 -18.87 -12.84 -12.51
N ILE A 5 -19.05 -14.00 -11.88
CA ILE A 5 -17.94 -14.83 -11.38
C ILE A 5 -17.04 -15.26 -12.55
N ASN A 6 -17.65 -15.78 -13.63
CA ASN A 6 -16.92 -16.20 -14.83
C ASN A 6 -16.14 -15.04 -15.50
N SER A 7 -16.66 -13.80 -15.42
CA SER A 7 -15.97 -12.61 -15.93
C SER A 7 -14.75 -12.25 -15.08
N VAL A 8 -14.84 -12.37 -13.76
CA VAL A 8 -13.74 -12.12 -12.82
C VAL A 8 -12.65 -13.18 -12.95
N GLU A 9 -13.01 -14.45 -13.08
CA GLU A 9 -12.07 -15.57 -13.25
C GLU A 9 -11.20 -15.42 -14.49
N ARG A 10 -11.76 -14.91 -15.60
CA ARG A 10 -11.04 -14.74 -16.87
C ARG A 10 -10.06 -13.57 -16.85
N ARG A 11 -10.13 -12.67 -15.86
CA ARG A 11 -9.29 -11.47 -15.82
C ARG A 11 -7.97 -11.77 -15.11
N ALA A 12 -6.96 -12.10 -15.90
CA ALA A 12 -5.61 -12.31 -15.39
C ALA A 12 -5.10 -11.05 -14.67
N ILE A 13 -4.51 -11.19 -13.48
CA ILE A 13 -4.01 -10.05 -12.69
C ILE A 13 -2.93 -9.26 -13.45
N ASN A 14 -2.18 -9.94 -14.32
CA ASN A 14 -1.20 -9.31 -15.21
C ASN A 14 -1.83 -8.29 -16.19
N SER A 15 -3.14 -8.39 -16.44
CA SER A 15 -3.89 -7.42 -17.24
C SER A 15 -4.36 -6.20 -16.43
N LEU A 16 -4.25 -6.21 -15.10
CA LEU A 16 -4.68 -5.12 -14.23
C LEU A 16 -3.52 -4.12 -14.04
N PRO A 17 -3.57 -2.93 -14.67
CA PRO A 17 -2.53 -1.92 -14.47
C PRO A 17 -2.56 -1.43 -13.02
N ASN A 18 -1.39 -1.19 -12.45
CA ASN A 18 -1.26 -0.65 -11.09
C ASN A 18 -2.05 -1.46 -10.05
N TYR A 19 -2.04 -2.80 -10.15
CA TYR A 19 -2.67 -3.68 -9.17
C TYR A 19 -1.70 -4.05 -8.05
N ILE A 20 -2.14 -3.91 -6.80
CA ILE A 20 -1.36 -4.31 -5.61
C ILE A 20 -1.31 -5.83 -5.57
N ARG A 21 -0.10 -6.39 -5.67
CA ARG A 21 0.17 -7.84 -5.66
C ARG A 21 0.37 -8.39 -4.27
N GLN A 22 0.92 -7.58 -3.38
CA GLN A 22 1.24 -7.99 -2.02
C GLN A 22 1.22 -6.78 -1.09
N ILE A 23 0.82 -7.00 0.16
CA ILE A 23 1.05 -6.08 1.26
C ILE A 23 1.70 -6.83 2.42
N ARG A 24 2.73 -6.21 3.01
CA ARG A 24 3.51 -6.72 4.14
C ARG A 24 3.41 -5.73 5.29
N PHE A 25 3.39 -6.26 6.51
CA PHE A 25 3.26 -5.46 7.74
C PHE A 25 4.46 -5.72 8.66
N PRO A 26 5.65 -5.13 8.38
CA PRO A 26 6.79 -5.25 9.28
C PRO A 26 6.45 -4.76 10.68
N TYR A 27 5.67 -3.68 10.81
CA TYR A 27 5.17 -3.23 12.11
C TYR A 27 3.93 -2.34 11.92
N PHE A 28 2.72 -2.86 12.13
CA PHE A 28 1.49 -2.11 11.85
C PHE A 28 0.33 -2.45 12.80
N LYS A 29 -0.04 -1.48 13.66
CA LYS A 29 -1.11 -1.63 14.67
C LYS A 29 -0.94 -2.93 15.46
N LYS A 30 -2.01 -3.71 15.61
CA LYS A 30 -2.04 -5.02 16.31
C LYS A 30 -1.84 -6.21 15.36
N LEU A 31 -1.43 -5.97 14.11
CA LEU A 31 -1.13 -7.08 13.19
C LEU A 31 0.14 -7.79 13.65
N LYS A 32 0.19 -9.11 13.43
CA LYS A 32 1.40 -9.89 13.69
C LYS A 32 2.56 -9.31 12.87
N LYS A 33 3.70 -9.10 13.54
CA LYS A 33 4.94 -8.63 12.91
C LYS A 33 5.28 -9.47 11.68
N ASP A 34 5.70 -8.81 10.61
CA ASP A 34 6.10 -9.42 9.34
C ASP A 34 5.01 -10.24 8.63
N SER A 35 3.74 -10.02 8.98
CA SER A 35 2.62 -10.63 8.27
C SER A 35 2.55 -10.16 6.82
N THR A 36 2.15 -11.07 5.93
CA THR A 36 2.09 -10.85 4.49
C THR A 36 0.76 -11.34 3.94
N ILE A 37 0.18 -10.57 3.03
CA ILE A 37 -1.02 -10.95 2.26
C ILE A 37 -0.67 -10.82 0.79
N ASN A 38 -0.86 -11.90 0.04
CA ASN A 38 -0.74 -11.93 -1.42
C ASN A 38 -2.13 -11.77 -2.05
N PHE A 39 -2.19 -10.99 -3.12
CA PHE A 39 -3.40 -10.76 -3.89
C PHE A 39 -3.25 -11.49 -5.23
N ASP A 40 -3.50 -12.79 -5.18
CA ASP A 40 -3.35 -13.71 -6.33
C ASP A 40 -4.67 -13.93 -7.08
N PHE A 41 -5.75 -13.27 -6.64
CA PHE A 41 -7.03 -13.20 -7.35
C PHE A 41 -7.58 -11.77 -7.34
N PRO A 42 -8.21 -11.27 -8.44
CA PRO A 42 -8.79 -9.92 -8.53
C PRO A 42 -9.86 -9.63 -7.47
N PHE A 43 -10.38 -10.65 -6.79
CA PHE A 43 -11.30 -10.54 -5.68
C PHE A 43 -10.69 -11.16 -4.42
N THR A 44 -10.72 -10.44 -3.31
CA THR A 44 -10.16 -10.91 -2.03
C THR A 44 -11.13 -10.56 -0.91
N VAL A 45 -11.47 -11.54 -0.09
CA VAL A 45 -12.35 -11.35 1.07
C VAL A 45 -11.53 -11.51 2.36
N LEU A 46 -11.59 -10.50 3.22
CA LEU A 46 -10.96 -10.55 4.54
C LEU A 46 -12.00 -10.97 5.58
N VAL A 47 -11.86 -12.17 6.15
CA VAL A 47 -12.76 -12.73 7.17
C VAL A 47 -12.03 -13.00 8.48
N GLY A 48 -12.78 -13.13 9.58
CA GLY A 48 -12.24 -13.42 10.91
C GLY A 48 -12.99 -12.70 12.04
N PRO A 49 -12.69 -13.00 13.31
CA PRO A 49 -13.38 -12.42 14.47
C PRO A 49 -13.12 -10.91 14.61
N ASN A 50 -13.91 -10.23 15.44
CA ASN A 50 -13.66 -8.82 15.76
C ASN A 50 -12.27 -8.64 16.39
N GLY A 51 -11.59 -7.54 16.04
CA GLY A 51 -10.21 -7.31 16.46
C GLY A 51 -9.13 -8.07 15.67
N SER A 52 -9.48 -8.95 14.72
CA SER A 52 -8.51 -9.73 13.93
C SER A 52 -7.68 -8.94 12.90
N GLY A 53 -7.80 -7.60 12.87
CA GLY A 53 -6.98 -6.75 11.99
C GLY A 53 -7.52 -6.51 10.58
N LYS A 54 -8.75 -6.97 10.25
CA LYS A 54 -9.41 -6.72 8.94
C LYS A 54 -9.45 -5.24 8.58
N SER A 55 -10.02 -4.41 9.46
CA SER A 55 -10.11 -2.96 9.23
C SER A 55 -8.74 -2.30 9.15
N SER A 56 -7.77 -2.76 9.94
CA SER A 56 -6.39 -2.25 9.87
C SER A 56 -5.75 -2.52 8.51
N THR A 57 -5.96 -3.72 7.97
CA THR A 57 -5.49 -4.11 6.63
C THR A 57 -6.13 -3.23 5.55
N LEU A 58 -7.46 -3.02 5.62
CA LEU A 58 -8.18 -2.16 4.67
C LEU A 58 -7.71 -0.70 4.74
N GLN A 59 -7.41 -0.17 5.93
CA GLN A 59 -6.89 1.19 6.10
C GLN A 59 -5.48 1.35 5.51
N ALA A 60 -4.61 0.34 5.64
CA ALA A 60 -3.31 0.35 4.98
C ALA A 60 -3.45 0.30 3.45
N LEU A 61 -4.35 -0.55 2.93
CA LEU A 61 -4.67 -0.62 1.50
C LEU A 61 -5.22 0.71 0.97
N TYR A 62 -6.11 1.37 1.73
CA TYR A 62 -6.61 2.71 1.40
C TYR A 62 -5.48 3.72 1.25
N GLY A 63 -4.48 3.68 2.14
CA GLY A 63 -3.33 4.60 2.09
C GLY A 63 -2.32 4.30 0.98
N CYS A 64 -2.48 3.23 0.19
CA CYS A 64 -1.51 2.85 -0.84
C CYS A 64 -1.48 3.82 -2.05
N PRO A 65 -2.62 4.17 -2.67
CA PRO A 65 -2.62 5.02 -3.86
C PRO A 65 -2.25 6.48 -3.54
N ALA A 66 -1.71 7.18 -4.54
CA ALA A 66 -1.43 8.61 -4.48
C ALA A 66 -2.73 9.40 -4.23
N GLY A 67 -2.64 10.49 -3.46
CA GLY A 67 -3.80 11.28 -3.02
C GLY A 67 -4.52 10.71 -1.79
N TYR A 68 -4.23 9.47 -1.38
CA TYR A 68 -4.79 8.86 -0.17
C TYR A 68 -3.71 8.68 0.91
N ASN A 69 -4.13 8.74 2.17
CA ASN A 69 -3.23 8.60 3.31
C ASN A 69 -3.86 7.75 4.43
N VAL A 70 -3.08 6.84 5.01
CA VAL A 70 -3.52 6.07 6.18
C VAL A 70 -3.73 6.95 7.42
N ALA A 71 -3.12 8.14 7.44
CA ALA A 71 -3.31 9.17 8.47
C ALA A 71 -4.81 9.46 8.74
N HIS A 72 -5.66 9.39 7.72
CA HIS A 72 -7.13 9.54 7.85
C HIS A 72 -7.79 8.50 8.78
N TYR A 73 -7.09 7.42 9.12
CA TYR A 73 -7.54 6.37 10.04
C TYR A 73 -6.55 6.15 11.19
N TRP A 74 -5.69 7.14 11.42
CA TRP A 74 -4.62 7.13 12.40
C TRP A 74 -4.78 8.37 13.27
N PHE A 75 -5.63 8.28 14.29
CA PHE A 75 -5.95 9.40 15.17
C PHE A 75 -5.29 9.18 16.52
N SER A 76 -4.18 9.88 16.76
CA SER A 76 -3.67 10.05 18.11
C SER A 76 -4.39 11.21 18.80
N THR A 77 -4.72 11.07 20.08
CA THR A 77 -5.23 12.19 20.89
C THR A 77 -4.25 12.45 22.04
N ALA A 78 -4.33 13.63 22.65
CA ALA A 78 -3.50 13.95 23.82
C ALA A 78 -3.77 12.99 25.00
N ILE A 79 -4.99 12.43 25.09
CA ILE A 79 -5.43 11.54 26.17
C ILE A 79 -5.07 10.07 25.85
N ASP A 80 -5.03 9.69 24.57
CA ASP A 80 -4.62 8.37 24.09
C ASP A 80 -3.58 8.51 22.95
N PRO A 81 -2.30 8.74 23.29
CA PRO A 81 -1.26 8.87 22.29
C PRO A 81 -0.96 7.49 21.70
N ILE A 82 -0.99 7.38 20.37
CA ILE A 82 -0.51 6.18 19.68
C ILE A 82 1.01 6.14 19.79
N THR A 83 1.51 5.44 20.80
CA THR A 83 2.94 5.25 21.05
C THR A 83 3.48 4.08 20.21
N GLU A 84 4.69 4.25 19.67
CA GLU A 84 5.43 3.14 19.08
C GLU A 84 6.22 2.46 20.19
N SER A 85 5.99 1.16 20.36
CA SER A 85 6.67 0.36 21.38
C SER A 85 8.06 -0.01 20.86
N GLY A 86 9.11 0.19 21.66
CA GLY A 86 10.46 -0.29 21.31
C GLY A 86 11.19 0.49 20.22
N GLY A 87 10.76 1.72 19.91
CA GLY A 87 11.50 2.62 18.99
C GLY A 87 11.37 2.29 17.50
N GLU A 88 10.55 1.32 17.11
CA GLU A 88 10.27 1.01 15.70
C GLU A 88 9.11 1.86 15.16
N ALA A 89 9.33 2.54 14.03
CA ALA A 89 8.27 3.30 13.38
C ALA A 89 7.21 2.37 12.75
N TYR A 90 5.93 2.72 12.91
CA TYR A 90 4.84 2.01 12.22
C TYR A 90 5.03 2.10 10.71
N ARG A 91 4.94 0.95 10.03
CA ARG A 91 5.18 0.82 8.61
C ARG A 91 4.48 -0.38 7.99
N TYR A 92 4.09 -0.20 6.75
CA TYR A 92 3.64 -1.27 5.87
C TYR A 92 4.32 -1.10 4.52
N ILE A 93 4.47 -2.21 3.80
CA ILE A 93 5.12 -2.25 2.50
C ILE A 93 4.13 -2.86 1.53
N TYR A 94 3.90 -2.23 0.38
CA TYR A 94 3.09 -2.82 -0.66
C TYR A 94 3.89 -2.97 -1.95
N LYS A 95 3.55 -4.01 -2.70
CA LYS A 95 4.18 -4.37 -3.97
C LYS A 95 3.16 -4.28 -5.08
N TYR A 96 3.55 -3.66 -6.18
CA TYR A 96 2.72 -3.61 -7.37
C TYR A 96 3.57 -3.55 -8.63
N LYS A 97 2.94 -3.77 -9.78
CA LYS A 97 3.55 -3.56 -11.09
C LYS A 97 3.06 -2.24 -11.68
N PRO A 98 3.91 -1.21 -11.81
CA PRO A 98 3.54 0.03 -12.46
C PRO A 98 3.20 -0.20 -13.94
N ALA A 99 2.20 0.51 -14.44
CA ALA A 99 1.88 0.53 -15.86
C ALA A 99 3.12 0.98 -16.66
N LYS A 100 3.41 0.28 -17.77
CA LYS A 100 4.56 0.58 -18.65
C LYS A 100 5.94 0.45 -17.97
N PHE A 101 6.03 -0.24 -16.83
CA PHE A 101 7.30 -0.60 -16.18
C PHE A 101 7.43 -2.14 -16.11
N PRO A 102 8.57 -2.73 -16.50
CA PRO A 102 8.69 -4.18 -16.63
C PRO A 102 8.72 -4.92 -15.30
N HIS A 103 9.19 -4.27 -14.22
CA HIS A 103 9.40 -4.90 -12.92
C HIS A 103 8.33 -4.53 -11.89
N GLU A 104 8.19 -5.37 -10.88
CA GLU A 104 7.45 -5.01 -9.67
C GLU A 104 8.29 -4.07 -8.81
N VAL A 105 7.62 -3.21 -8.04
CA VAL A 105 8.26 -2.26 -7.13
C VAL A 105 7.65 -2.38 -5.74
N GLU A 106 8.47 -2.14 -4.72
CA GLU A 106 8.04 -2.14 -3.32
C GLU A 106 8.08 -0.73 -2.74
N ILE A 107 6.95 -0.28 -2.20
CA ILE A 107 6.80 1.03 -1.59
C ILE A 107 6.65 0.81 -0.09
N SER A 108 7.58 1.35 0.69
CA SER A 108 7.45 1.43 2.15
C SER A 108 6.69 2.70 2.51
N GLN A 109 5.58 2.56 3.24
CA GLN A 109 4.90 3.65 3.91
C GLN A 109 5.27 3.62 5.39
N THR A 110 5.69 4.75 5.94
CA THR A 110 6.18 4.83 7.32
C THR A 110 5.59 6.04 8.00
N ARG A 111 5.14 5.87 9.23
CA ARG A 111 4.78 6.97 10.11
C ARG A 111 6.04 7.73 10.50
N VAL A 112 6.05 9.04 10.33
CA VAL A 112 7.16 9.90 10.72
C VAL A 112 6.61 10.91 11.70
N ARG A 113 7.15 10.89 12.92
CA ARG A 113 6.76 11.86 13.94
C ARG A 113 7.21 13.24 13.52
N ARG A 114 6.27 14.14 13.26
CA ARG A 114 6.54 15.58 13.09
C ARG A 114 5.91 16.31 14.26
N ALA A 115 6.61 17.30 14.80
CA ALA A 115 6.12 18.05 15.98
C ALA A 115 4.72 18.67 15.76
N ALA A 116 4.45 19.13 14.52
CA ALA A 116 3.16 19.69 14.12
C ALA A 116 2.15 18.65 13.62
N ASP A 117 2.59 17.43 13.29
CA ASP A 117 1.76 16.36 12.73
C ASP A 117 2.29 14.98 13.18
N PRO A 118 1.90 14.50 14.36
CA PRO A 118 2.36 13.22 14.90
C PRO A 118 1.86 12.03 14.09
N ASP A 119 0.83 12.22 13.25
CA ASP A 119 0.18 11.19 12.46
C ASP A 119 0.56 11.29 10.98
N TYR A 120 1.67 11.99 10.67
CA TYR A 120 2.18 12.10 9.33
C TYR A 120 2.73 10.76 8.81
N TRP A 121 2.34 10.40 7.59
CA TRP A 121 2.83 9.22 6.88
C TRP A 121 3.41 9.60 5.53
N GLU A 122 4.56 9.02 5.19
CA GLU A 122 5.20 9.20 3.90
C GLU A 122 5.83 7.92 3.32
N SER A 123 6.11 7.96 2.01
CA SER A 123 6.96 6.97 1.37
C SER A 123 8.39 7.07 1.90
N ASN A 124 9.01 5.93 2.23
CA ASN A 124 10.39 5.87 2.71
C ASN A 124 11.29 5.08 1.75
N ARG A 125 12.61 5.26 1.90
CA ARG A 125 13.62 4.46 1.20
C ARG A 125 13.51 2.98 1.60
N PRO A 126 13.87 2.04 0.71
CA PRO A 126 13.89 0.62 1.04
C PRO A 126 14.72 0.33 2.29
N ARG A 127 14.21 -0.55 3.16
CA ARG A 127 14.88 -0.98 4.40
C ARG A 127 15.33 -2.43 4.30
N LYS A 128 16.63 -2.67 4.46
CA LYS A 128 17.21 -4.03 4.48
C LYS A 128 16.66 -4.86 5.64
N SER A 129 16.41 -4.24 6.80
CA SER A 129 15.81 -4.89 7.98
C SER A 129 14.40 -5.42 7.71
N ASP A 130 13.68 -4.84 6.76
CA ASP A 130 12.33 -5.28 6.36
C ASP A 130 12.37 -6.19 5.11
N GLY A 131 13.56 -6.69 4.74
CA GLY A 131 13.76 -7.57 3.59
C GLY A 131 13.49 -6.91 2.23
N MET A 132 13.54 -5.57 2.13
CA MET A 132 13.35 -4.88 0.85
C MET A 132 14.61 -4.91 -0.01
N ALA A 133 14.43 -5.02 -1.32
CA ALA A 133 15.52 -4.86 -2.29
C ALA A 133 16.03 -3.41 -2.31
N PRO A 134 17.34 -3.18 -2.56
CA PRO A 134 17.86 -1.83 -2.72
C PRO A 134 17.22 -1.15 -3.93
N MET A 135 17.21 0.19 -3.93
CA MET A 135 16.77 0.94 -5.11
C MET A 135 17.68 0.62 -6.30
N PRO A 136 17.14 0.34 -7.50
CA PRO A 136 17.97 0.19 -8.69
C PRO A 136 18.64 1.53 -9.04
N ALA A 137 19.63 1.48 -9.93
CA ALA A 137 20.28 2.67 -10.45
C ALA A 137 19.24 3.71 -10.92
N TYR A 138 19.47 4.97 -10.58
CA TYR A 138 18.55 6.03 -10.96
C TYR A 138 18.63 6.28 -12.47
N ALA A 139 17.47 6.43 -13.11
CA ALA A 139 17.37 6.82 -14.51
C ALA A 139 16.28 7.88 -14.63
N GLU A 140 16.59 8.99 -15.30
CA GLU A 140 15.71 10.15 -15.43
C GLU A 140 14.35 9.78 -16.05
N LYS A 141 14.36 8.84 -17.01
CA LYS A 141 13.13 8.28 -17.62
C LYS A 141 12.12 7.70 -16.61
N HIS A 142 12.54 7.41 -15.38
CA HIS A 142 11.70 6.87 -14.31
C HIS A 142 11.39 7.91 -13.21
N ALA A 143 11.73 9.19 -13.38
CA ALA A 143 11.46 10.25 -12.40
C ALA A 143 9.97 10.40 -12.05
N HIS A 144 9.07 10.02 -12.96
CA HIS A 144 7.63 9.98 -12.70
C HIS A 144 7.23 8.90 -11.68
N LEU A 145 7.96 7.78 -11.60
CA LEU A 145 7.67 6.66 -10.67
C LEU A 145 8.46 6.72 -9.36
N ARG A 146 9.59 7.42 -9.32
CA ARG A 146 10.52 7.41 -8.18
C ARG A 146 11.31 8.69 -8.02
N SER A 147 11.80 8.91 -6.80
CA SER A 147 12.91 9.81 -6.55
C SER A 147 14.25 9.07 -6.66
N LYS A 148 15.34 9.77 -6.33
CA LYS A 148 16.67 9.16 -6.19
C LYS A 148 16.68 8.04 -5.15
N THR A 149 15.91 8.17 -4.08
CA THR A 149 16.02 7.33 -2.87
C THR A 149 14.84 6.39 -2.61
N ARG A 150 13.70 6.57 -3.29
CA ARG A 150 12.47 5.80 -3.03
C ARG A 150 11.51 5.80 -4.22
N TRP A 151 10.64 4.78 -4.28
CA TRP A 151 9.47 4.78 -5.17
C TRP A 151 8.39 5.74 -4.66
N LYS A 152 7.70 6.42 -5.59
CA LYS A 152 6.52 7.23 -5.30
C LYS A 152 5.31 6.32 -5.07
N LYS A 153 4.24 6.87 -4.48
CA LYS A 153 2.98 6.13 -4.37
C LYS A 153 2.42 5.78 -5.74
N MET A 154 1.72 4.66 -5.81
CA MET A 154 0.98 4.23 -6.98
C MET A 154 -0.09 5.26 -7.38
N GLU A 155 -0.05 5.76 -8.61
CA GLU A 155 -1.17 6.52 -9.16
C GLU A 155 -2.31 5.57 -9.56
N LYS A 156 -3.49 5.78 -8.97
CA LYS A 156 -4.68 5.01 -9.38
C LYS A 156 -5.09 5.48 -10.77
N MET A 157 -5.17 4.57 -11.72
CA MET A 157 -5.78 4.87 -13.01
C MET A 157 -7.30 5.00 -12.77
N LEU A 158 -7.80 6.23 -12.65
CA LEU A 158 -9.23 6.50 -12.71
C LEU A 158 -9.69 6.20 -14.14
N PHE A 159 -10.42 5.10 -14.33
CA PHE A 159 -11.29 5.01 -15.49
C PHE A 159 -12.45 5.98 -15.23
N THR A 160 -12.32 7.22 -15.70
CA THR A 160 -13.49 8.06 -15.93
C THR A 160 -14.25 7.39 -17.07
N LEU A 161 -15.32 6.66 -16.73
CA LEU A 161 -16.34 6.30 -17.71
C LEU A 161 -16.97 7.62 -18.17
N ILE A 162 -16.49 8.17 -19.27
CA ILE A 162 -17.23 9.20 -19.99
C ILE A 162 -18.37 8.45 -20.67
N SER A 163 -19.51 8.31 -19.98
CA SER A 163 -20.75 7.94 -20.63
C SER A 163 -21.24 9.16 -21.42
N GLY A 164 -20.67 9.37 -22.60
CA GLY A 164 -21.26 10.22 -23.63
C GLY A 164 -22.34 9.41 -24.32
N GLN A 165 -23.60 9.71 -24.00
CA GLN A 165 -24.76 9.30 -24.78
C GLN A 165 -24.58 9.87 -26.20
N ASN A 166 -24.75 9.02 -27.22
CA ASN A 166 -25.10 9.45 -28.57
C ASN A 166 -26.62 9.60 -28.65
#